data_AF-A0A6A7FZK1-F1
#
_entry.id   AF-A0A6A7FZK1-F1
#
_cell.length_a   1.000
_cell.length_b   1.000
_cell.length_c   1.000
_cell.angle_alpha   90.00
_cell.angle_beta   90.00
_cell.angle_gamma   90.00
#
_symmetry.space_group_name_H-M   'P 1'
#
loop_
_entity.id
_entity.type
_entity.pdbx_description
1 polymer ?
#
loop_
_entity_poly.entity_id
_entity_poly.type
_entity_poly.pdbx_seq_one_letter_code
_entity_poly.pdbx_strand_id
1 'polypeptide(L)'
;MSPNEKGLSNAAYIKGDDGDSKRRKSDVELTDKDIDQQQDEEGRQQWTNQVEFLLSCVAMSVGLGNIWRFPFVAYENGGGAFLIPYIIVLVFIGKPLYYMELCLGQFASAGAVKIWEIAPAFKGVGYGQMIATSSVVTYYVSLMALTVYYFVASFNTVLPWSVCDDKWASEYCVHAHTNTSLLTYNMSLAKSSSEEYF
;
A
#
# COMPACT_ATOMS: atom_id res chain seq x y z
N MET A 1 -10.96 14.60 60.76
CA MET A 1 -9.71 13.85 60.97
C MET A 1 -9.78 12.61 60.08
N SER A 2 -9.04 12.55 58.97
CA SER A 2 -8.73 11.28 58.26
C SER A 2 -7.49 10.68 58.94
N PRO A 3 -7.27 9.34 58.97
CA PRO A 3 -6.71 8.52 57.86
C PRO A 3 -7.33 7.08 57.84
N ASN A 4 -7.02 6.07 57.00
CA ASN A 4 -6.51 5.81 55.65
C ASN A 4 -6.50 4.24 55.49
N GLU A 5 -6.57 3.72 54.25
CA GLU A 5 -6.17 2.36 53.75
C GLU A 5 -6.75 1.07 54.40
N LYS A 6 -7.59 0.22 53.77
CA LYS A 6 -7.50 -0.62 52.55
C LYS A 6 -6.30 -1.58 52.47
N GLY A 7 -6.58 -2.88 52.53
CA GLY A 7 -5.66 -3.98 52.21
C GLY A 7 -6.40 -5.23 51.67
N LEU A 8 -6.61 -5.24 50.35
CA LEU A 8 -6.69 -6.37 49.40
C LEU A 8 -7.44 -7.67 49.78
N SER A 9 -8.67 -7.81 49.28
CA SER A 9 -9.26 -9.10 48.89
C SER A 9 -9.21 -9.20 47.36
N ASN A 10 -8.25 -9.95 46.83
CA ASN A 10 -8.07 -10.16 45.38
C ASN A 10 -9.09 -11.17 44.83
N ALA A 11 -9.63 -10.88 43.64
CA ALA A 11 -10.66 -11.66 42.95
C ALA A 11 -10.16 -12.96 42.26
N ALA A 12 -9.02 -13.52 42.69
CA ALA A 12 -8.36 -14.66 42.03
C ALA A 12 -8.54 -16.02 42.73
N TYR A 13 -9.35 -16.10 43.80
CA TYR A 13 -9.62 -17.37 44.50
C TYR A 13 -11.12 -17.59 44.63
N ILE A 14 -11.70 -18.37 43.72
CA ILE A 14 -13.01 -18.99 43.94
C ILE A 14 -12.75 -20.46 44.30
N LYS A 15 -12.99 -20.77 45.57
CA LYS A 15 -12.98 -22.13 46.11
C LYS A 15 -14.22 -22.84 45.54
N GLY A 16 -14.01 -23.84 44.70
CA GLY A 16 -15.09 -24.68 44.19
C GLY A 16 -15.72 -25.49 45.31
N ASP A 17 -17.04 -25.44 45.40
CA ASP A 17 -17.86 -26.44 46.07
C ASP A 17 -19.22 -26.55 45.35
N ASP A 18 -19.77 -27.75 45.42
CA ASP A 18 -20.74 -28.36 44.53
C ASP A 18 -22.20 -27.87 44.67
N GLY A 19 -22.93 -27.89 43.54
CA GLY A 19 -24.35 -28.24 43.44
C GLY A 19 -25.42 -27.27 43.96
N ASP A 20 -26.21 -26.68 43.04
CA ASP A 20 -27.65 -26.98 42.90
C ASP A 20 -28.28 -26.16 41.75
N SER A 21 -29.18 -26.82 41.03
CA SER A 21 -29.95 -26.31 39.90
C SER A 21 -31.22 -25.62 40.40
N LYS A 22 -31.47 -24.37 39.99
CA LYS A 22 -32.77 -23.89 39.44
C LYS A 22 -32.88 -22.37 39.31
N ARG A 23 -33.14 -21.95 38.06
CA ARG A 23 -34.30 -21.12 37.65
C ARG A 23 -34.38 -19.68 38.21
N ARG A 24 -34.13 -18.69 37.34
CA ARG A 24 -35.16 -17.75 36.80
C ARG A 24 -34.52 -16.76 35.83
N LYS A 25 -35.18 -16.61 34.68
CA LYS A 25 -34.94 -15.63 33.62
C LYS A 25 -35.74 -14.38 34.01
N SER A 26 -35.06 -13.28 34.32
CA SER A 26 -35.64 -11.93 34.41
C SER A 26 -34.51 -10.91 34.56
N ASP A 27 -34.44 -10.02 33.58
CA ASP A 27 -33.91 -8.66 33.63
C ASP A 27 -32.40 -8.49 33.87
N VAL A 28 -31.63 -8.69 32.80
CA VAL A 28 -30.34 -7.98 32.65
C VAL A 28 -30.68 -6.55 32.26
N GLU A 29 -30.94 -5.72 33.26
CA GLU A 29 -30.88 -4.28 33.11
C GLU A 29 -29.40 -3.93 32.92
N LEU A 30 -28.97 -3.85 31.66
CA LEU A 30 -27.64 -3.36 31.28
C LEU A 30 -27.49 -1.97 31.87
N THR A 31 -26.69 -1.85 32.92
CA THR A 31 -26.34 -0.56 33.49
C THR A 31 -25.59 0.24 32.44
N ASP A 32 -26.02 1.48 32.20
CA ASP A 32 -25.44 2.47 31.26
C ASP A 32 -23.90 2.58 31.37
N LYS A 33 -23.34 2.25 32.55
CA LYS A 33 -21.91 2.20 32.83
C LYS A 33 -21.13 1.06 32.15
N ASP A 34 -21.78 -0.04 31.80
CA ASP A 34 -21.13 -1.17 31.11
C ASP A 34 -21.07 -0.95 29.59
N ILE A 35 -21.94 -0.10 29.04
CA ILE A 35 -21.89 0.32 27.63
C ILE A 35 -20.79 1.38 27.44
N ASP A 36 -20.60 2.27 28.41
CA ASP A 36 -19.51 3.26 28.39
C ASP A 36 -18.11 2.62 28.54
N GLN A 37 -17.96 1.55 29.35
CA GLN A 37 -16.66 0.88 29.49
C GLN A 37 -16.26 -0.01 28.30
N GLN A 38 -17.20 -0.43 27.45
CA GLN A 38 -16.89 -1.10 26.19
C GLN A 38 -16.58 -0.15 25.03
N GLN A 39 -16.92 1.14 25.15
CA GLN A 39 -16.57 2.15 24.14
C GLN A 39 -15.20 2.80 24.35
N ASP A 40 -14.63 2.73 25.56
CA ASP A 40 -13.32 3.30 25.88
C ASP A 40 -12.13 2.31 25.72
N GLU A 41 -12.36 1.04 25.35
CA GLU A 41 -11.30 0.08 24.99
C GLU A 41 -11.03 -0.04 23.48
N GLU A 42 -11.79 0.65 22.61
CA GLU A 42 -11.48 0.74 21.17
C GLU A 42 -10.51 1.91 20.86
N GLY A 43 -9.43 2.00 21.64
CA GLY A 43 -8.34 2.94 21.36
C GLY A 43 -7.74 2.69 19.97
N ARG A 44 -7.32 3.77 19.28
CA ARG A 44 -6.65 3.68 17.96
C ARG A 44 -5.50 2.68 18.03
N GLN A 45 -5.49 1.72 17.10
CA GLN A 45 -4.40 0.76 16.97
C GLN A 45 -3.06 1.48 16.76
N GLN A 46 -2.10 1.18 17.64
CA GLN A 46 -0.75 1.73 17.59
C GLN A 46 0.22 0.68 17.06
N TRP A 47 1.25 1.14 16.35
CA TRP A 47 2.33 0.29 15.88
C TRP A 47 3.10 -0.32 17.05
N THR A 48 3.39 -1.62 16.97
CA THR A 48 4.17 -2.34 17.99
C THR A 48 5.63 -1.90 17.98
N ASN A 49 6.20 -1.66 16.79
CA ASN A 49 7.59 -1.21 16.63
C ASN A 49 7.72 0.00 15.68
N GLN A 50 8.62 0.92 16.02
CA GLN A 50 8.97 2.07 15.17
C GLN A 50 9.57 1.64 13.83
N VAL A 51 10.28 0.52 13.79
CA VAL A 51 10.86 -0.01 12.55
C VAL A 51 9.77 -0.53 11.60
N GLU A 52 8.69 -1.13 12.12
CA GLU A 52 7.55 -1.57 11.31
C GLU A 52 6.85 -0.38 10.67
N PHE A 53 6.68 0.71 11.43
CA PHE A 53 6.14 1.96 10.91
C PHE A 53 7.05 2.54 9.81
N LEU A 54 8.36 2.63 10.06
CA LEU A 54 9.32 3.14 9.07
C LEU A 54 9.31 2.30 7.79
N LEU A 55 9.33 0.97 7.93
CA LEU A 55 9.31 0.05 6.79
C LEU A 55 8.01 0.19 5.99
N SER A 56 6.87 0.38 6.65
CA SER A 56 5.59 0.65 5.99
C SER A 56 5.62 1.95 5.18
N CYS A 57 6.22 3.02 5.74
CA CYS A 57 6.41 4.28 5.02
C CYS A 57 7.34 4.14 3.80
N VAL A 58 8.43 3.38 3.93
CA VAL A 58 9.35 3.10 2.82
C VAL A 58 8.66 2.28 1.74
N ALA A 59 7.91 1.25 2.11
CA ALA A 59 7.14 0.42 1.18
C ALA A 59 6.08 1.24 0.42
N MET A 60 5.42 2.19 1.08
CA MET A 60 4.51 3.13 0.40
C MET A 60 5.26 4.07 -0.57
N SER A 61 6.48 4.48 -0.23
CA SER A 61 7.25 5.47 -1.00
C SER A 61 7.97 4.87 -2.22
N VAL A 62 8.32 3.59 -2.16
CA VAL A 62 9.04 2.89 -3.23
C VAL A 62 8.05 2.02 -4.04
N GLY A 63 7.73 2.44 -5.25
CA GLY A 63 6.84 1.70 -6.17
C GLY A 63 7.47 1.46 -7.55
N LEU A 64 6.76 0.73 -8.42
CA LEU A 64 7.23 0.43 -9.79
C LEU A 64 7.49 1.68 -10.63
N GLY A 65 6.80 2.79 -10.33
CA GLY A 65 7.08 4.07 -10.96
C GLY A 65 8.56 4.48 -10.83
N ASN A 66 9.20 4.20 -9.70
CA ASN A 66 10.62 4.52 -9.52
C ASN A 66 11.54 3.63 -10.38
N ILE A 67 11.08 2.44 -10.76
CA ILE A 67 11.87 1.46 -11.51
C ILE A 67 11.86 1.78 -13.01
N TRP A 68 10.71 2.13 -13.59
CA TRP A 68 10.61 2.41 -15.03
C TRP A 68 10.55 3.89 -15.38
N ARG A 69 9.85 4.72 -14.58
CA ARG A 69 9.49 6.08 -15.00
C ARG A 69 10.68 7.00 -14.79
N PHE A 70 11.36 6.83 -13.66
CA PHE A 70 12.54 7.62 -13.34
C PHE A 70 13.65 7.42 -14.39
N PRO A 71 14.08 6.20 -14.76
CA PRO A 71 15.11 6.03 -15.79
C PRO A 71 14.66 6.55 -17.15
N PHE A 72 13.41 6.32 -17.55
CA PHE A 72 12.88 6.77 -18.82
C PHE A 72 12.89 8.31 -18.93
N VAL A 73 12.35 8.99 -17.92
CA VAL A 73 12.31 10.46 -17.89
C VAL A 73 13.71 11.05 -17.77
N ALA A 74 14.58 10.47 -16.95
CA ALA A 74 15.96 10.91 -16.84
C ALA A 74 16.68 10.79 -18.19
N TYR A 75 16.52 9.66 -18.89
CA TYR A 75 17.12 9.45 -20.21
C TYR A 75 16.69 10.49 -21.24
N GLU A 76 15.39 10.78 -21.35
CA GLU A 76 14.87 11.81 -22.26
C GLU A 76 15.32 13.23 -21.92
N ASN A 77 15.56 13.52 -20.63
CA ASN A 77 15.90 14.87 -20.13
C ASN A 77 17.41 15.08 -19.89
N GLY A 78 18.26 14.43 -20.69
CA GLY A 78 19.72 14.62 -20.62
C GLY A 78 20.44 13.65 -19.67
N GLY A 79 19.84 12.50 -19.41
CA GLY A 79 20.42 11.40 -18.63
C GLY A 79 20.77 11.81 -17.20
N GLY A 80 22.04 11.66 -16.84
CA GLY A 80 22.54 11.96 -15.50
C GLY A 80 22.43 13.44 -15.09
N ALA A 81 22.38 14.37 -16.05
CA ALA A 81 22.26 15.80 -15.74
C ALA A 81 20.89 16.17 -15.12
N PHE A 82 19.84 15.40 -15.44
CA PHE A 82 18.51 15.54 -14.85
C PHE A 82 18.49 15.32 -13.33
N LEU A 83 19.50 14.63 -12.78
CA LEU A 83 19.59 14.36 -11.34
C LEU A 83 19.78 15.65 -10.53
N ILE A 84 20.47 16.66 -11.06
CA ILE A 84 20.74 17.92 -10.35
C ILE A 84 19.43 18.65 -9.99
N PRO A 85 18.56 19.01 -10.96
CA PRO A 85 17.28 19.65 -10.63
C PRO A 85 16.36 18.71 -9.84
N TYR A 86 16.40 17.40 -10.09
CA TYR A 86 15.60 16.42 -9.35
C TYR A 86 15.91 16.43 -7.85
N ILE A 87 17.19 16.40 -7.47
CA ILE A 87 17.60 16.41 -6.05
C ILE A 87 17.27 17.75 -5.39
N ILE A 88 17.42 18.88 -6.10
CA ILE A 88 17.04 20.20 -5.58
C ILE A 88 15.54 20.22 -5.24
N VAL A 89 14.68 19.82 -6.18
CA VAL A 89 13.22 19.77 -5.95
C VAL A 89 12.87 18.79 -4.82
N LEU A 90 13.54 17.63 -4.76
CA LEU A 90 13.32 16.64 -3.71
C LEU A 90 13.66 17.22 -2.33
N VAL A 91 14.77 17.93 -2.17
CA VAL A 91 15.19 18.50 -0.89
C VAL A 91 14.35 19.71 -0.48
N PHE A 92 14.03 20.61 -1.41
CA PHE A 92 13.32 21.86 -1.08
C PHE A 92 11.80 21.73 -1.08
N ILE A 93 11.23 20.82 -1.86
CA ILE A 93 9.78 20.64 -1.98
C ILE A 93 9.37 19.27 -1.44
N GLY A 94 10.04 18.20 -1.87
CA GLY A 94 9.70 16.84 -1.47
C GLY A 94 9.80 16.60 0.04
N LYS A 95 10.97 16.88 0.63
CA LYS A 95 11.21 16.66 2.07
C LYS A 95 10.28 17.48 2.97
N PRO A 96 10.09 18.80 2.76
CA PRO A 96 9.17 19.58 3.57
C PRO A 96 7.72 19.12 3.47
N LEU A 97 7.23 18.81 2.27
CA LEU A 97 5.85 18.31 2.09
C LEU A 97 5.65 16.95 2.76
N TYR A 98 6.61 16.04 2.61
CA TYR A 98 6.55 14.73 3.27
C TYR A 98 6.54 14.86 4.79
N TYR A 99 7.40 15.71 5.35
CA TYR A 99 7.45 15.95 6.79
C TYR A 99 6.17 16.60 7.31
N MET A 100 5.62 17.57 6.58
CA MET A 100 4.35 18.23 6.92
C MET A 100 3.19 17.22 6.96
N GLU A 101 3.07 16.36 5.95
CA GLU A 101 2.03 15.34 5.87
C GLU A 101 2.14 14.36 7.05
N LEU A 102 3.35 13.91 7.38
CA LEU A 102 3.58 13.05 8.53
C LEU A 102 3.21 13.73 9.85
N CYS A 103 3.62 14.99 10.05
CA CYS A 103 3.29 15.74 11.26
C CYS A 103 1.78 15.94 11.40
N LEU A 104 1.10 16.27 10.30
CA LEU A 104 -0.36 16.40 10.25
C LEU A 104 -1.05 15.08 10.61
N GLY A 105 -0.61 13.96 10.03
CA GLY A 105 -1.15 12.64 10.32
C GLY A 105 -0.95 12.19 11.78
N GLN A 106 0.20 12.53 12.37
CA GLN A 106 0.47 12.25 13.79
C GLN A 106 -0.33 13.17 14.72
N PHE A 107 -0.41 14.47 14.41
CA PHE A 107 -1.12 15.46 15.23
C PHE A 107 -2.64 15.25 15.23
N ALA A 108 -3.25 15.11 14.05
CA ALA A 108 -4.69 14.97 13.94
C ALA A 108 -5.18 13.59 14.40
N SER A 109 -4.30 12.60 14.38
CA SER A 109 -4.58 11.21 14.71
C SER A 109 -5.84 10.63 14.02
N ALA A 110 -6.17 11.15 12.84
CA ALA A 110 -7.42 10.92 12.13
C ALA A 110 -7.19 10.64 10.64
N GLY A 111 -8.20 10.08 9.96
CA GLY A 111 -8.13 9.80 8.53
C GLY A 111 -8.08 11.05 7.64
N ALA A 112 -7.69 10.86 6.38
CA ALA A 112 -7.44 11.93 5.41
C ALA A 112 -8.63 12.88 5.14
N VAL A 113 -9.86 12.48 5.44
CA VAL A 113 -11.06 13.35 5.36
C VAL A 113 -11.33 14.08 6.68
N LYS A 114 -11.15 13.39 7.82
CA LYS A 114 -11.42 13.94 9.16
C LYS A 114 -10.40 15.00 9.58
N ILE A 115 -9.16 14.93 9.09
CA ILE A 115 -8.12 15.93 9.41
C ILE A 115 -8.53 17.36 9.04
N TRP A 116 -9.35 17.50 7.99
CA TRP A 116 -9.82 18.80 7.51
C TRP A 116 -10.98 19.39 8.31
N GLU A 117 -11.41 18.74 9.41
CA GLU A 117 -12.34 19.36 10.37
C GLU A 117 -11.73 20.59 11.05
N ILE A 118 -10.40 20.69 11.11
CA ILE A 118 -9.67 21.88 11.58
C ILE A 118 -9.93 23.10 10.66
N ALA A 119 -10.12 22.86 9.35
CA ALA A 119 -10.32 23.89 8.35
C ALA A 119 -11.35 23.42 7.30
N PRO A 120 -12.67 23.62 7.52
CA PRO A 120 -13.72 23.02 6.70
C PRO A 120 -13.70 23.46 5.24
N ALA A 121 -13.08 24.61 4.92
CA ALA A 121 -12.86 25.07 3.55
C ALA A 121 -12.02 24.08 2.72
N PHE A 122 -11.13 23.31 3.36
CA PHE A 122 -10.25 22.34 2.71
C PHE A 122 -10.77 20.90 2.76
N LYS A 123 -12.01 20.68 3.22
CA LYS A 123 -12.61 19.33 3.28
C LYS A 123 -12.64 18.64 1.91
N GLY A 124 -12.76 19.41 0.83
CA GLY A 124 -12.66 18.92 -0.55
C GLY A 124 -11.32 18.27 -0.90
N VAL A 125 -10.22 18.69 -0.27
CA VAL A 125 -8.88 18.11 -0.48
C VAL A 125 -8.86 16.65 0.00
N GLY A 126 -9.48 16.35 1.15
CA GLY A 126 -9.57 14.99 1.68
C GLY A 126 -10.37 14.05 0.77
N TYR A 127 -11.52 14.49 0.27
CA TYR A 127 -12.31 13.71 -0.69
C TYR A 127 -11.59 13.53 -2.04
N GLY A 128 -10.93 14.59 -2.53
CA GLY A 128 -10.10 14.52 -3.73
C GLY A 128 -8.97 13.50 -3.61
N GLN A 129 -8.28 13.48 -2.46
CA GLN A 129 -7.24 12.52 -2.16
C GLN A 129 -7.76 11.07 -2.13
N MET A 130 -8.95 10.84 -1.57
CA MET A 130 -9.58 9.50 -1.59
C MET A 130 -9.90 9.00 -3.00
N ILE A 131 -10.44 9.87 -3.86
CA ILE A 131 -10.78 9.53 -5.25
C ILE A 131 -9.50 9.28 -6.06
N ALA A 132 -8.49 10.15 -5.91
CA ALA A 132 -7.20 10.00 -6.57
C ALA A 132 -6.52 8.68 -6.16
N THR A 133 -6.48 8.39 -4.86
CA THR A 133 -5.90 7.14 -4.35
C THR A 133 -6.64 5.91 -4.87
N SER A 134 -7.98 5.92 -4.87
CA SER A 134 -8.78 4.82 -5.42
C SER A 134 -8.47 4.58 -6.91
N SER A 135 -8.41 5.65 -7.70
CA SER A 135 -8.08 5.59 -9.13
C SER A 135 -6.69 4.98 -9.36
N VAL A 136 -5.74 5.36 -8.53
CA VAL A 136 -4.36 4.85 -8.58
C VAL A 136 -4.30 3.37 -8.23
N VAL A 137 -4.97 2.95 -7.15
CA VAL A 137 -5.00 1.55 -6.73
C VAL A 137 -5.58 0.64 -7.81
N THR A 138 -6.67 1.04 -8.49
CA THR A 138 -7.31 0.20 -9.52
C THR A 138 -6.35 -0.18 -10.64
N TYR A 139 -5.57 0.77 -11.19
CA TYR A 139 -4.63 0.45 -12.26
C TYR A 139 -3.37 -0.26 -11.74
N TYR A 140 -2.93 0.03 -10.51
CA TYR A 140 -1.78 -0.68 -9.95
C TYR A 140 -2.09 -2.14 -9.67
N VAL A 141 -3.32 -2.48 -9.27
CA VAL A 141 -3.72 -3.87 -9.05
C VAL A 141 -3.65 -4.68 -10.35
N SER A 142 -4.08 -4.12 -11.49
CA SER A 142 -3.95 -4.80 -12.79
C SER A 142 -2.49 -4.97 -13.21
N LEU A 143 -1.62 -3.98 -12.94
CA LEU A 143 -0.17 -4.13 -13.14
C LEU A 143 0.42 -5.22 -12.24
N MET A 144 -0.02 -5.32 -10.97
CA MET A 144 0.42 -6.39 -10.07
C MET A 144 0.01 -7.76 -10.58
N ALA A 145 -1.23 -7.91 -11.06
CA ALA A 145 -1.68 -9.15 -11.69
C ALA A 145 -0.80 -9.54 -12.89
N LEU A 146 -0.43 -8.58 -13.74
CA LEU A 146 0.49 -8.81 -14.85
C LEU A 146 1.87 -9.27 -14.35
N THR A 147 2.46 -8.58 -13.36
CA THR A 147 3.78 -8.98 -12.83
C THR A 147 3.77 -10.38 -12.23
N VAL A 148 2.70 -10.77 -11.53
CA VAL A 148 2.55 -12.12 -10.97
C VAL A 148 2.40 -13.15 -12.09
N TYR A 149 1.63 -12.84 -13.15
CA TYR A 149 1.52 -13.71 -14.32
C TYR A 149 2.89 -13.98 -14.96
N TYR A 150 3.67 -12.92 -15.24
CA TYR A 150 5.01 -13.05 -15.80
C TYR A 150 6.00 -13.74 -14.84
N PHE A 151 5.86 -13.51 -13.53
CA PHE A 151 6.66 -14.19 -12.52
C PHE A 151 6.42 -15.70 -12.56
N VAL A 152 5.16 -16.14 -12.61
CA VAL A 152 4.82 -17.57 -12.72
C VAL A 152 5.25 -18.14 -14.08
N ALA A 153 5.04 -17.40 -15.17
CA ALA A 153 5.46 -17.81 -16.51
C ALA A 153 6.98 -17.96 -16.66
N SER A 154 7.77 -17.30 -15.81
CA SER A 154 9.24 -17.39 -15.80
C SER A 154 9.76 -18.75 -15.29
N PHE A 155 8.92 -19.58 -14.67
CA PHE A 155 9.31 -20.95 -14.28
C PHE A 155 9.27 -21.95 -15.44
N ASN A 156 8.84 -21.55 -16.65
CA ASN A 156 8.91 -22.40 -17.84
C ASN A 156 10.34 -22.51 -18.37
N THR A 157 10.68 -23.68 -18.91
CA THR A 157 12.03 -23.95 -19.48
C THR A 157 12.34 -23.07 -20.69
N VAL A 158 11.33 -22.70 -21.46
CA VAL A 158 11.41 -21.74 -22.56
C VAL A 158 10.46 -20.61 -22.23
N LEU A 159 10.97 -19.38 -22.22
CA LEU A 159 10.18 -18.21 -21.88
C LEU A 159 9.22 -17.92 -23.04
N PRO A 160 7.91 -17.72 -22.78
CA PRO A 160 6.93 -17.62 -23.86
C PRO A 160 7.16 -16.39 -24.77
N TRP A 161 7.70 -15.29 -24.23
CA TRP A 161 8.05 -14.09 -25.01
C TRP A 161 9.43 -14.15 -25.70
N SER A 162 10.19 -15.24 -25.52
CA SER A 162 11.51 -15.42 -26.17
C SER A 162 11.44 -16.05 -27.56
N VAL A 163 10.29 -16.64 -27.90
CA VAL A 163 10.04 -17.34 -29.16
C VAL A 163 8.83 -16.74 -29.86
N CYS A 164 8.83 -16.73 -31.19
CA CYS A 164 7.64 -16.49 -31.99
C CYS A 164 6.83 -17.79 -32.04
N ASP A 165 5.64 -17.82 -31.42
CA ASP A 165 4.72 -18.95 -31.47
C ASP A 165 3.55 -18.58 -32.39
N ASP A 166 3.20 -19.49 -33.31
CA ASP A 166 2.15 -19.30 -34.32
C ASP A 166 0.76 -18.97 -33.72
N LYS A 167 0.55 -19.24 -32.42
CA LYS A 167 -0.72 -18.95 -31.73
C LYS A 167 -0.99 -17.47 -31.51
N TRP A 168 0.05 -16.65 -31.38
CA TRP A 168 -0.09 -15.23 -31.05
C TRP A 168 0.85 -14.32 -31.86
N ALA A 169 1.94 -14.85 -32.40
CA ALA A 169 2.91 -14.07 -33.16
C ALA A 169 2.42 -13.81 -34.59
N SER A 170 2.63 -12.58 -35.07
CA SER A 170 2.45 -12.25 -36.48
C SER A 170 3.59 -12.79 -37.35
N GLU A 171 3.41 -12.78 -38.67
CA GLU A 171 4.44 -13.15 -39.67
C GLU A 171 5.69 -12.24 -39.58
N TYR A 172 5.56 -11.07 -38.97
CA TYR A 172 6.63 -10.09 -38.78
C TYR A 172 7.46 -10.30 -37.49
N CYS A 173 7.22 -11.37 -36.74
CA CYS A 173 7.93 -11.66 -35.51
C CYS A 173 9.37 -12.12 -35.76
N VAL A 174 10.30 -11.59 -34.97
CA VAL A 174 11.74 -11.86 -35.11
C VAL A 174 12.34 -12.29 -33.77
N HIS A 175 13.09 -13.40 -33.80
CA HIS A 175 13.88 -13.82 -32.65
C HIS A 175 15.11 -12.93 -32.45
N ALA A 176 15.54 -12.79 -31.19
CA ALA A 176 16.70 -11.97 -30.81
C ALA A 176 18.03 -12.37 -31.49
N HIS A 177 18.14 -13.60 -32.00
CA HIS A 177 19.35 -14.15 -32.63
C HIS A 177 19.22 -14.37 -34.15
N THR A 178 18.15 -13.88 -34.78
CA THR A 178 17.99 -14.06 -36.23
C THR A 178 18.92 -13.12 -37.00
N ASN A 179 19.67 -13.65 -37.96
CA ASN A 179 20.41 -12.84 -38.92
C ASN A 179 19.43 -12.06 -39.80
N THR A 180 19.31 -10.75 -39.55
CA THR A 180 18.42 -9.84 -40.26
C THR A 180 18.68 -9.73 -41.76
N SER A 181 19.87 -10.16 -42.21
CA SER A 181 20.25 -10.23 -43.63
C SER A 181 19.52 -11.31 -44.43
N LEU A 182 18.91 -12.29 -43.76
CA LEU A 182 18.19 -13.42 -44.39
C LEU A 182 16.67 -13.22 -44.44
N LEU A 183 16.18 -12.06 -44.00
CA LEU A 183 14.76 -11.81 -43.84
C LEU A 183 14.20 -11.14 -45.07
N THR A 184 13.18 -11.77 -45.66
CA THR A 184 12.53 -11.35 -46.91
C THR A 184 11.58 -10.16 -46.72
N TYR A 185 11.35 -9.75 -45.48
CA TYR A 185 10.43 -8.66 -45.11
C TYR A 185 11.15 -7.30 -45.07
N ASN A 186 10.38 -6.21 -45.14
CA ASN A 186 10.91 -4.86 -44.93
C ASN A 186 11.28 -4.65 -43.46
N MET A 187 12.54 -4.32 -43.17
CA MET A 187 13.08 -4.16 -41.81
C MET A 187 12.27 -3.17 -40.94
N SER A 188 11.56 -2.22 -41.55
CA SER A 188 10.69 -1.27 -40.84
C SER A 188 9.42 -1.88 -40.24
N LEU A 189 9.04 -3.09 -40.66
CA LEU A 189 7.86 -3.82 -40.16
C LEU A 189 8.24 -4.92 -39.16
N ALA A 190 9.53 -5.19 -38.98
CA ALA A 190 10.06 -6.19 -38.09
C ALA A 190 9.74 -5.85 -36.64
N LYS A 191 9.17 -6.81 -35.89
CA LYS A 191 8.93 -6.63 -34.45
C LYS A 191 9.53 -7.76 -33.65
N SER A 192 10.02 -7.42 -32.46
CA SER A 192 10.62 -8.41 -31.56
C SER A 192 9.55 -9.34 -30.97
N SER A 193 9.91 -10.60 -30.72
CA SER A 193 9.01 -11.57 -30.07
C SER A 193 8.46 -11.08 -28.72
N SER A 194 9.24 -10.30 -27.99
CA SER A 194 8.81 -9.69 -26.73
C SER A 194 7.80 -8.56 -26.94
N GLU A 195 7.94 -7.74 -27.98
CA GLU A 195 7.04 -6.61 -28.24
C GLU A 195 5.65 -7.06 -28.70
N GLU A 196 5.57 -8.17 -29.45
CA GLU A 196 4.31 -8.74 -29.93
C GLU A 196 3.57 -9.59 -28.88
N TYR A 197 4.27 -10.01 -27.82
CA TYR A 197 3.65 -10.77 -26.72
C TYR A 197 2.88 -9.86 -25.72
N PHE A 198 3.09 -8.54 -25.78
CA PHE A 198 2.46 -7.55 -24.92
C PHE A 198 1.11 -7.02 -25.45
#